data_AF-A0A1H7PWM1-F1
#
_entry.id   AF-A0A1H7PWM1-F1
#
_cell.length_a   1.000
_cell.length_b   1.000
_cell.length_c   1.000
_cell.angle_alpha   90.00
_cell.angle_beta   90.00
_cell.angle_gamma   90.00
#
_symmetry.space_group_name_H-M   'P 1'
#
loop_
_entity.id
_entity.type
_entity.pdbx_description
1 polymer ?
#
loop_
_entity_poly.entity_id
_entity_poly.type
_entity_poly.pdbx_seq_one_letter_code
_entity_poly.pdbx_strand_id
1 'polypeptide(L)'
;MNRQLYKRYFKRTDNVTFPCPSCANLSLKLINDKFFAEYTALSKKMQADDDYWEPEWLNSVFTTVLVCNNSDCAESVICSGIRSVDWELKPNEHNEHGEMEQQYCSFYLPKIFIPTIHFFNIPEKCPDSVNSLLIEAFSLTLQSPGSAANKVRAAIENLLTEYGVPRYSRKNGKNNRLTLDSRIAKAKDKNAVLGELMAW
;
A
#
# COMPACT_ATOMS: atom_id res chain seq x y z
N MET A 1 2.79 -1.59 -12.92
CA MET A 1 2.35 -1.38 -11.52
C MET A 1 1.14 -0.44 -11.51
N ASN A 2 -0.06 -0.93 -11.21
CA ASN A 2 -1.25 -0.09 -11.15
C ASN A 2 -1.24 0.73 -9.85
N ARG A 3 -0.59 1.91 -9.88
CA ARG A 3 -0.44 2.82 -8.74
C ARG A 3 -1.77 3.28 -8.14
N GLN A 4 -2.87 3.17 -8.89
CA GLN A 4 -4.19 3.61 -8.44
C GLN A 4 -4.86 2.61 -7.49
N LEU A 5 -4.50 1.33 -7.51
CA LEU A 5 -5.22 0.31 -6.75
C LEU A 5 -5.10 0.50 -5.23
N TYR A 6 -3.97 1.02 -4.76
CA TYR A 6 -3.62 1.08 -3.33
C TYR A 6 -3.82 2.46 -2.69
N LYS A 7 -4.12 3.48 -3.49
CA LYS A 7 -4.48 4.83 -3.03
C LYS A 7 -5.97 5.12 -3.15
N ARG A 8 -6.74 4.16 -3.65
CA ARG A 8 -8.16 4.30 -3.91
C ARG A 8 -8.93 4.05 -2.62
N TYR A 9 -9.76 5.01 -2.26
CA TYR A 9 -10.81 4.80 -1.29
C TYR A 9 -11.74 3.71 -1.81
N PHE A 10 -12.23 2.86 -0.92
CA PHE A 10 -13.26 1.89 -1.26
C PHE A 10 -14.51 2.14 -0.41
N LYS A 11 -15.68 1.87 -0.97
CA LYS A 11 -16.92 1.73 -0.21
C LYS A 11 -17.04 0.29 0.26
N ARG A 12 -17.73 0.05 1.38
CA ARG A 12 -17.95 -1.32 1.89
C ARG A 12 -18.68 -2.23 0.88
N THR A 13 -19.49 -1.62 0.01
CA THR A 13 -20.22 -2.30 -1.07
C THR A 13 -19.36 -2.59 -2.30
N ASP A 14 -18.16 -2.02 -2.39
CA ASP A 14 -17.28 -2.23 -3.54
C ASP A 14 -16.67 -3.63 -3.48
N ASN A 15 -16.59 -4.31 -4.62
CA ASN A 15 -15.90 -5.59 -4.75
C ASN A 15 -14.37 -5.37 -4.90
N VAL A 16 -13.74 -4.78 -3.88
CA VAL A 16 -12.30 -4.52 -3.89
C VAL A 16 -11.54 -5.80 -3.61
N THR A 17 -10.48 -6.01 -4.41
CA THR A 17 -9.59 -7.17 -4.27
C THR A 17 -8.17 -6.70 -4.07
N PHE A 18 -7.48 -7.26 -3.06
CA PHE A 18 -6.07 -6.96 -2.77
C PHE A 18 -5.17 -8.17 -3.09
N PRO A 19 -3.87 -7.96 -3.37
CA PRO A 19 -2.93 -9.06 -3.53
C PRO A 19 -2.73 -9.79 -2.19
N CYS A 20 -2.85 -11.11 -2.21
CA CYS A 20 -2.56 -11.95 -1.06
C CYS A 20 -1.03 -12.00 -0.85
N PRO A 21 -0.52 -11.77 0.38
CA PRO A 21 0.92 -11.83 0.64
C PRO A 21 1.50 -13.25 0.51
N SER A 22 0.66 -14.28 0.66
CA SER A 22 1.11 -15.68 0.69
C SER A 22 1.10 -16.34 -0.69
N CYS A 23 0.13 -16.03 -1.56
CA CYS A 23 0.05 -16.60 -2.92
C CYS A 23 0.23 -15.57 -4.05
N ALA A 24 0.44 -14.30 -3.73
CA ALA A 24 0.62 -13.18 -4.66
C ALA A 24 -0.55 -12.87 -5.61
N ASN A 25 -1.62 -13.67 -5.61
CA ASN A 25 -2.81 -13.46 -6.44
C ASN A 25 -3.67 -12.31 -5.90
N LEU A 26 -4.32 -11.55 -6.80
CA LEU A 26 -5.38 -10.60 -6.46
C LEU A 26 -6.63 -11.36 -5.98
N SER A 27 -6.67 -11.67 -4.69
CA SER A 27 -7.58 -12.69 -4.13
C SER A 27 -8.11 -12.37 -2.73
N LEU A 28 -7.53 -11.39 -2.03
CA LEU A 28 -8.03 -10.96 -0.73
C LEU A 28 -9.36 -10.22 -0.90
N LYS A 29 -10.40 -10.72 -0.25
CA LYS A 29 -11.74 -10.13 -0.23
C LYS A 29 -12.15 -9.71 1.18
N LEU A 30 -12.99 -8.68 1.25
CA LEU A 30 -13.57 -8.20 2.49
C LEU A 30 -14.53 -9.23 3.08
N ILE A 31 -14.40 -9.46 4.39
CA ILE A 31 -15.33 -10.25 5.18
C ILE A 31 -16.26 -9.28 5.93
N ASN A 32 -17.49 -9.13 5.42
CA ASN A 32 -18.42 -8.08 5.86
C ASN A 32 -18.78 -8.16 7.34
N ASP A 33 -18.89 -9.35 7.92
CA ASP A 33 -19.15 -9.59 9.35
C ASP A 33 -17.95 -9.24 10.23
N LYS A 34 -16.74 -9.18 9.66
CA LYS A 34 -15.51 -8.78 10.35
C LYS A 34 -15.09 -7.38 9.94
N PHE A 35 -16.05 -6.45 9.91
CA PHE A 35 -15.83 -5.05 9.62
C PHE A 35 -16.25 -4.19 10.81
N PHE A 36 -15.32 -3.39 11.32
CA PHE A 36 -15.58 -2.49 12.45
C PHE A 36 -15.11 -1.08 12.11
N ALA A 37 -15.92 -0.08 12.43
CA ALA A 37 -15.57 1.33 12.30
C ALA A 37 -16.12 2.12 13.49
N GLU A 38 -15.36 3.12 13.92
CA GLU A 38 -15.65 3.91 15.12
C GLU A 38 -15.33 5.39 14.86
N TYR A 39 -16.24 6.28 15.25
CA TYR A 39 -16.00 7.72 15.17
C TYR A 39 -14.85 8.15 16.09
N THR A 40 -14.07 9.12 15.62
CA THR A 40 -13.05 9.76 16.45
C THR A 40 -13.69 10.54 17.59
N ALA A 41 -12.93 10.83 18.66
CA ALA A 41 -13.42 11.65 19.77
C ALA A 41 -13.94 13.02 19.32
N LEU A 42 -13.26 13.65 18.34
CA LEU A 42 -13.68 14.92 17.76
C LEU A 42 -15.07 14.80 17.12
N SER A 43 -15.29 13.78 16.30
CA SER A 43 -16.58 13.58 15.63
C SER A 43 -17.70 13.18 16.59
N LYS A 44 -17.39 12.38 17.63
CA LYS A 44 -18.36 12.09 18.71
C LYS A 44 -18.79 13.35 19.46
N LYS A 45 -17.84 14.26 19.72
CA LYS A 45 -18.13 15.53 20.37
C LYS A 45 -19.01 16.42 19.48
N MET A 46 -18.68 16.54 18.19
CA MET A 46 -19.50 17.30 17.22
C MET A 46 -20.94 16.79 17.16
N GLN A 47 -21.14 15.47 17.21
CA GLN A 47 -22.48 14.87 17.22
C GLN A 47 -23.25 15.13 18.53
N ALA A 48 -22.55 15.39 19.63
CA ALA A 48 -23.14 15.60 20.95
C ALA A 48 -23.40 17.07 21.29
N ASP A 49 -22.64 18.01 20.70
CA ASP A 49 -22.69 19.44 21.02
C ASP A 49 -23.93 20.16 20.43
N ASP A 50 -24.81 19.47 19.69
CA ASP A 50 -26.05 19.97 19.04
C ASP A 50 -25.86 21.20 18.12
N ASP A 51 -24.61 21.55 17.84
CA ASP A 51 -24.20 22.54 16.85
C ASP A 51 -24.39 21.98 15.42
N TYR A 52 -24.52 22.90 14.46
CA TYR A 52 -24.61 22.52 13.04
C TYR A 52 -23.35 21.76 12.59
N TRP A 53 -23.55 20.56 12.03
CA TRP A 53 -22.50 19.77 11.40
C TRP A 53 -22.98 19.09 10.12
N GLU A 54 -22.05 18.86 9.20
CA GLU A 54 -22.29 18.10 7.96
C GLU A 54 -21.65 16.71 8.03
N PRO A 55 -22.25 15.66 7.42
CA PRO A 55 -21.69 14.31 7.43
C PRO A 55 -20.23 14.21 6.98
N GLU A 56 -19.82 15.04 6.03
CA GLU A 56 -18.45 15.16 5.49
C GLU A 56 -17.41 15.55 6.56
N TRP A 57 -17.84 16.25 7.61
CA TRP A 57 -16.94 16.69 8.68
C TRP A 57 -16.61 15.56 9.66
N LEU A 58 -17.36 14.45 9.60
CA LEU A 58 -17.18 13.32 10.50
C LEU A 58 -16.05 12.40 10.04
N ASN A 59 -15.08 12.22 10.94
CA ASN A 59 -13.94 11.35 10.78
C ASN A 59 -14.05 10.13 11.69
N SER A 60 -13.50 9.02 11.20
CA SER A 60 -13.52 7.73 11.91
C SER A 60 -12.36 6.86 11.48
N VAL A 61 -12.11 5.83 12.29
CA VAL A 61 -11.15 4.78 11.98
C VAL A 61 -11.91 3.49 11.66
N PHE A 62 -11.26 2.59 10.92
CA PHE A 62 -11.81 1.26 10.68
C PHE A 62 -10.75 0.18 10.80
N THR A 63 -11.20 -1.04 11.08
CA THR A 63 -10.42 -2.26 10.97
C THR A 63 -11.29 -3.37 10.40
N THR A 64 -10.69 -4.27 9.63
CA THR A 64 -11.39 -5.39 9.02
C THR A 64 -10.47 -6.56 8.74
N VAL A 65 -11.04 -7.75 8.59
CA VAL A 65 -10.34 -8.95 8.13
C VAL A 65 -10.63 -9.16 6.64
N LEU A 66 -9.56 -9.30 5.87
CA LEU A 66 -9.57 -9.75 4.49
C LEU A 66 -9.19 -11.24 4.44
N VAL A 67 -9.86 -12.04 3.62
CA VAL A 67 -9.53 -13.45 3.45
C VAL A 67 -9.28 -13.76 1.98
N CYS A 68 -8.23 -14.53 1.72
CA CYS A 68 -7.90 -15.02 0.39
C CYS A 68 -8.99 -15.97 -0.09
N ASN A 69 -9.59 -15.69 -1.25
CA ASN A 69 -10.62 -16.53 -1.83
C ASN A 69 -10.09 -17.79 -2.55
N ASN A 70 -8.77 -17.99 -2.59
CA ASN A 70 -8.17 -19.26 -2.99
C ASN A 70 -8.26 -20.24 -1.80
N SER A 71 -9.01 -21.32 -1.98
CA SER A 71 -9.27 -22.34 -0.95
C SER A 71 -8.00 -22.99 -0.40
N ASP A 72 -6.97 -23.15 -1.22
CA ASP A 72 -5.72 -23.79 -0.81
C ASP A 72 -4.83 -22.85 0.00
N CYS A 73 -5.02 -21.53 -0.14
CA CYS A 73 -4.23 -20.50 0.55
C CYS A 73 -4.94 -20.03 1.83
N ALA A 74 -6.20 -19.61 1.73
CA ALA A 74 -7.05 -19.15 2.83
C ALA A 74 -6.44 -18.11 3.79
N GLU A 75 -5.36 -17.42 3.37
CA GLU A 75 -4.65 -16.43 4.19
C GLU A 75 -5.59 -15.32 4.70
N SER A 76 -5.37 -14.91 5.95
CA SER A 76 -6.10 -13.85 6.61
C SER A 76 -5.22 -12.62 6.81
N VAL A 77 -5.72 -11.46 6.39
CA VAL A 77 -5.01 -10.17 6.52
C VAL A 77 -5.89 -9.17 7.25
N ILE A 78 -5.39 -8.61 8.34
CA ILE A 78 -6.01 -7.45 8.99
C ILE A 78 -5.68 -6.20 8.17
N CYS A 79 -6.70 -5.41 7.84
CA CYS A 79 -6.58 -4.11 7.22
C CYS A 79 -7.17 -3.05 8.16
N SER A 80 -6.41 -1.99 8.43
CA SER A 80 -6.90 -0.86 9.22
C SER A 80 -6.57 0.46 8.53
N GLY A 81 -7.39 1.48 8.79
CA GLY A 81 -7.22 2.78 8.18
C GLY A 81 -8.21 3.82 8.67
N ILE A 82 -8.44 4.82 7.83
CA ILE A 82 -9.36 5.93 8.12
C ILE A 82 -10.58 5.86 7.22
N ARG A 83 -11.69 6.39 7.70
CA ARG A 83 -12.94 6.55 6.93
C ARG A 83 -13.33 8.02 6.91
N SER A 84 -13.58 8.52 5.72
CA SER A 84 -14.21 9.81 5.43
C SER A 84 -15.62 9.62 4.88
N VAL A 85 -16.45 10.66 4.95
CA VAL A 85 -17.74 10.74 4.27
C VAL A 85 -17.62 11.74 3.13
N ASP A 86 -18.21 11.41 2.00
CA ASP A 86 -18.40 12.33 0.88
C ASP A 86 -19.73 11.97 0.18
N TRP A 87 -20.24 12.79 -0.72
CA TRP A 87 -21.47 12.49 -1.45
C TRP A 87 -21.20 12.07 -2.89
N GLU A 88 -22.09 11.22 -3.42
CA GLU A 88 -22.16 10.89 -4.83
C GLU A 88 -23.55 11.27 -5.35
N LEU A 89 -23.64 11.73 -6.60
CA LEU A 89 -24.94 11.88 -7.28
C LEU A 89 -25.43 10.50 -7.69
N LYS A 90 -26.63 10.11 -7.26
CA LYS A 90 -27.28 8.86 -7.66
C LYS A 90 -28.71 9.12 -8.12
N PRO A 91 -29.26 8.27 -9.01
CA PRO A 91 -30.67 8.34 -9.37
C PRO A 91 -31.53 8.19 -8.11
N ASN A 92 -32.49 9.08 -7.94
CA ASN A 92 -33.46 9.00 -6.87
C ASN A 92 -34.41 7.81 -7.15
N GLU A 93 -34.30 6.75 -6.35
CA GLU A 93 -35.09 5.53 -6.50
C GLU A 93 -36.59 5.74 -6.19
N HIS A 94 -36.95 6.89 -5.61
CA HIS A 94 -38.32 7.28 -5.26
C HIS A 94 -38.95 8.27 -6.24
N ASN A 95 -38.24 8.70 -7.29
CA ASN A 95 -38.77 9.60 -8.29
C ASN A 95 -38.75 8.96 -9.69
N GLU A 96 -39.93 8.83 -10.30
CA GLU A 96 -40.14 8.21 -11.61
C GLU A 96 -39.44 8.97 -12.76
N HIS A 97 -39.04 10.22 -12.52
CA HIS A 97 -38.36 11.08 -13.51
C HIS A 97 -36.84 10.90 -13.58
N GLY A 98 -36.25 10.03 -12.74
CA GLY A 98 -34.81 9.74 -12.79
C GLY A 98 -33.92 10.93 -12.37
N GLU A 99 -34.45 11.83 -11.54
CA GLU A 99 -33.69 12.94 -10.99
C GLU A 99 -32.50 12.44 -10.15
N MET A 100 -31.39 13.17 -10.17
CA MET A 100 -30.21 12.82 -9.38
C MET A 100 -30.31 13.47 -8.00
N GLU A 101 -30.06 12.69 -6.95
CA GLU A 101 -29.94 13.18 -5.58
C GLU A 101 -28.53 12.97 -5.02
N GLN A 102 -28.15 13.81 -4.06
CA GLN A 102 -26.91 13.64 -3.32
C GLN A 102 -27.09 12.54 -2.27
N GLN A 103 -26.28 11.50 -2.35
CA GLN A 103 -26.25 10.44 -1.35
C GLN A 103 -24.87 10.38 -0.68
N TYR A 104 -24.84 10.61 0.63
CA TYR A 104 -23.64 10.46 1.43
C TYR A 104 -23.17 9.00 1.47
N CYS A 105 -21.91 8.79 1.16
CA CYS A 105 -21.22 7.52 1.11
C CYS A 105 -19.99 7.52 2.03
N SER A 106 -19.70 6.36 2.62
CA SER A 106 -18.50 6.16 3.41
C SER A 106 -17.35 5.64 2.56
N PHE A 107 -16.23 6.34 2.59
CA PHE A 107 -15.01 6.03 1.85
C PHE A 107 -13.91 5.59 2.81
N TYR A 108 -13.39 4.38 2.61
CA TYR A 108 -12.38 3.76 3.46
C TYR A 108 -11.02 3.80 2.78
N LEU A 109 -10.02 4.36 3.46
CA LEU A 109 -8.64 4.43 2.99
C LEU A 109 -7.75 3.53 3.85
N PRO A 110 -7.29 2.38 3.32
CA PRO A 110 -6.32 1.53 3.99
C PRO A 110 -5.04 2.29 4.37
N LYS A 111 -4.53 2.02 5.56
CA LYS A 111 -3.23 2.52 6.04
C LYS A 111 -2.26 1.41 6.38
N ILE A 112 -2.75 0.27 6.88
CA ILE A 112 -1.90 -0.85 7.27
C ILE A 112 -2.54 -2.18 6.88
N PHE A 113 -1.69 -3.14 6.53
CA PHE A 113 -2.04 -4.53 6.29
C PHE A 113 -1.13 -5.43 7.15
N ILE A 114 -1.71 -6.41 7.84
CA ILE A 114 -1.00 -7.35 8.69
C ILE A 114 -1.52 -8.78 8.42
N PRO A 115 -0.71 -9.68 7.82
CA PRO A 115 0.62 -9.43 7.24
C PRO A 115 0.59 -8.40 6.09
N THR A 116 1.73 -7.76 5.83
CA THR A 116 1.79 -6.70 4.80
C THR A 116 1.56 -7.26 3.41
N ILE A 117 0.73 -6.59 2.61
CA ILE A 117 0.53 -6.97 1.21
C ILE A 117 1.74 -6.60 0.37
N HIS A 118 2.03 -7.40 -0.66
CA HIS A 118 3.14 -7.13 -1.57
C HIS A 118 2.69 -6.25 -2.73
N PHE A 119 3.40 -5.15 -2.98
CA PHE A 119 3.10 -4.26 -4.11
C PHE A 119 3.62 -4.79 -5.45
N PHE A 120 4.56 -5.73 -5.39
CA PHE A 120 5.09 -6.51 -6.51
C PHE A 120 5.64 -7.85 -5.99
N ASN A 121 5.78 -8.82 -6.89
CA ASN A 121 6.29 -10.14 -6.52
C ASN A 121 7.81 -10.09 -6.30
N ILE A 122 8.24 -10.60 -5.14
CA ILE A 122 9.66 -10.81 -4.85
C ILE A 122 10.05 -12.19 -5.41
N PRO A 123 11.09 -12.30 -6.25
CA PRO A 123 11.53 -13.59 -6.77
C PRO A 123 11.95 -14.54 -5.64
N GLU A 124 11.68 -15.84 -5.78
CA GLU A 124 12.03 -16.85 -4.77
C GLU A 124 13.52 -16.90 -4.43
N LYS A 125 14.38 -16.60 -5.41
CA LYS A 125 15.85 -16.57 -5.23
C LYS A 125 16.37 -15.22 -4.73
N CYS A 126 15.50 -14.32 -4.25
CA CYS A 126 15.91 -13.03 -3.73
C CYS A 126 16.67 -13.22 -2.41
N PRO A 127 17.88 -12.64 -2.25
CA PRO A 127 18.63 -12.73 -0.99
C PRO A 127 17.84 -12.15 0.19
N ASP A 128 17.94 -12.77 1.36
CA ASP A 128 17.22 -12.35 2.58
C ASP A 128 17.53 -10.89 2.98
N SER A 129 18.76 -10.46 2.73
CA SER A 129 19.24 -9.09 2.96
C SER A 129 18.48 -8.03 2.13
N VAL A 130 17.91 -8.46 1.00
CA VAL A 130 17.08 -7.62 0.10
C VAL A 130 15.60 -7.84 0.41
N ASN A 131 15.18 -9.10 0.54
CA ASN A 131 13.78 -9.47 0.79
C ASN A 131 13.22 -8.80 2.05
N SER A 132 13.92 -8.88 3.18
CA SER A 132 13.47 -8.30 4.45
C SER A 132 13.24 -6.78 4.36
N LEU A 133 14.11 -6.05 3.65
CA LEU A 133 13.96 -4.61 3.42
C LEU A 133 12.80 -4.28 2.48
N LEU A 134 12.51 -5.14 1.50
CA LEU A 134 11.35 -4.96 0.63
C LEU A 134 10.03 -5.19 1.38
N ILE A 135 9.95 -6.24 2.21
CA ILE A 135 8.80 -6.48 3.08
C ILE A 135 8.59 -5.30 4.05
N GLU A 136 9.66 -4.76 4.62
CA GLU A 136 9.58 -3.56 5.46
C GLU A 136 9.14 -2.33 4.67
N ALA A 137 9.60 -2.17 3.43
CA ALA A 137 9.13 -1.10 2.56
C ALA A 137 7.63 -1.22 2.28
N PHE A 138 7.13 -2.44 2.04
CA PHE A 138 5.71 -2.69 1.81
C PHE A 138 4.85 -2.29 3.02
N SER A 139 5.25 -2.66 4.24
CA SER A 139 4.49 -2.31 5.45
C SER A 139 4.40 -0.80 5.69
N LEU A 140 5.41 -0.04 5.23
CA LEU A 140 5.49 1.41 5.37
C LEU A 140 4.84 2.20 4.24
N THR A 141 4.62 1.60 3.07
CA THR A 141 4.30 2.34 1.83
C THR A 141 3.08 3.26 1.95
N LEU A 142 2.05 2.86 2.68
CA LEU A 142 0.80 3.64 2.82
C LEU A 142 0.82 4.64 3.99
N GLN A 143 1.72 4.45 4.96
CA GLN A 143 1.81 5.28 6.17
C GLN A 143 2.91 6.32 6.07
N SER A 144 4.07 5.91 5.54
CA SER A 144 5.26 6.73 5.43
C SER A 144 6.00 6.43 4.12
N PRO A 145 5.54 7.00 2.99
CA PRO A 145 6.16 6.76 1.68
C PRO A 145 7.66 7.11 1.66
N GLY A 146 8.08 8.15 2.39
CA GLY A 146 9.49 8.52 2.52
C GLY A 146 10.33 7.44 3.21
N SER A 147 9.81 6.84 4.29
CA SER A 147 10.48 5.74 4.99
C SER A 147 10.51 4.47 4.13
N ALA A 148 9.41 4.14 3.44
CA ALA A 148 9.37 3.03 2.49
C ALA A 148 10.42 3.21 1.38
N ALA A 149 10.56 4.41 0.80
CA ALA A 149 11.57 4.70 -0.20
C ALA A 149 13.00 4.51 0.33
N ASN A 150 13.24 4.82 1.60
CA ASN A 150 14.53 4.56 2.23
C ASN A 150 14.85 3.07 2.34
N LYS A 151 13.84 2.24 2.67
CA LYS A 151 13.99 0.78 2.71
C LYS A 151 14.21 0.18 1.33
N VAL A 152 13.50 0.65 0.30
CA VAL A 152 13.76 0.26 -1.10
C VAL A 152 15.20 0.62 -1.51
N ARG A 153 15.68 1.82 -1.15
CA ARG A 153 17.06 2.23 -1.46
C ARG A 153 18.08 1.29 -0.82
N ALA A 154 17.88 0.96 0.46
CA ALA A 154 18.73 0.01 1.16
C ALA A 154 18.68 -1.39 0.53
N ALA A 155 17.50 -1.84 0.09
CA ALA A 155 17.32 -3.11 -0.61
C ALA A 155 18.15 -3.16 -1.90
N ILE A 156 18.13 -2.07 -2.69
CA ILE A 156 18.96 -1.95 -3.90
C ILE A 156 20.45 -1.93 -3.55
N GLU A 157 20.86 -1.21 -2.50
CA GLU A 157 22.26 -1.20 -2.06
C GLU A 157 22.76 -2.60 -1.65
N ASN A 158 21.92 -3.38 -0.98
CA ASN A 158 22.21 -4.77 -0.62
C ASN A 158 22.26 -5.65 -1.85
N LEU A 159 21.29 -5.55 -2.76
CA LEU A 159 21.28 -6.31 -4.02
C LEU A 159 22.56 -6.09 -4.83
N LEU A 160 23.01 -4.84 -4.96
CA LEU A 160 24.28 -4.52 -5.62
C LEU A 160 25.49 -5.13 -4.90
N THR A 161 25.43 -5.26 -3.57
CA THR A 161 26.48 -5.94 -2.81
C THR A 161 26.49 -7.44 -3.08
N GLU A 162 25.32 -8.08 -3.14
CA GLU A 162 25.18 -9.51 -3.48
C GLU A 162 25.71 -9.80 -4.90
N TYR A 163 25.55 -8.86 -5.84
CA TYR A 163 26.15 -8.93 -7.18
C TYR A 163 27.64 -8.54 -7.24
N GLY A 164 28.32 -8.34 -6.12
CA GLY A 164 29.75 -8.02 -6.08
C GLY A 164 30.10 -6.61 -6.60
N VAL A 165 29.16 -5.68 -6.56
CA VAL A 165 29.42 -4.25 -6.88
C VAL A 165 30.02 -3.57 -5.64
N PRO A 166 31.26 -3.05 -5.72
CA PRO A 166 31.94 -2.44 -4.58
C PRO A 166 31.16 -1.29 -3.95
N ARG A 167 31.26 -1.13 -2.62
CA ARG A 167 30.73 0.03 -1.89
C ARG A 167 31.69 1.22 -1.87
N TYR A 168 32.97 0.97 -2.12
CA TYR A 168 34.03 1.97 -2.07
C TYR A 168 34.85 1.93 -3.35
N SER A 169 35.38 3.07 -3.77
CA SER A 169 36.46 3.16 -4.74
C SER A 169 37.72 3.70 -4.08
N ARG A 170 38.87 3.23 -4.53
CA ARG A 170 40.16 3.76 -4.08
C ARG A 170 40.59 4.86 -5.05
N LYS A 171 40.75 6.09 -4.56
CA LYS A 171 41.30 7.22 -5.33
C LYS A 171 42.32 7.94 -4.45
N ASN A 172 43.53 8.13 -4.95
CA ASN A 172 44.65 8.76 -4.23
C ASN A 172 44.90 8.13 -2.85
N GLY A 173 44.88 6.79 -2.77
CA GLY A 173 45.11 6.06 -1.52
C GLY A 173 43.96 6.08 -0.51
N LYS A 174 42.93 6.90 -0.69
CA LYS A 174 41.75 7.00 0.19
C LYS A 174 40.56 6.19 -0.34
N ASN A 175 39.80 5.59 0.58
CA ASN A 175 38.54 4.94 0.28
C ASN A 175 37.42 5.97 0.23
N ASN A 176 36.84 6.17 -0.95
CA ASN A 176 35.67 7.02 -1.13
C ASN A 176 34.43 6.14 -1.26
N ARG A 177 33.39 6.39 -0.46
CA ARG A 177 32.12 5.69 -0.56
C ARG A 177 31.47 6.04 -1.90
N LEU A 178 31.04 5.03 -2.65
CA LEU A 178 30.31 5.23 -3.89
C LEU A 178 28.86 5.56 -3.59
N THR A 179 28.30 6.53 -4.32
CA THR A 179 26.85 6.79 -4.30
C THR A 179 26.09 5.61 -4.89
N LEU A 180 24.81 5.48 -4.56
CA LEU A 180 23.96 4.45 -5.15
C LEU A 180 23.98 4.53 -6.68
N ASP A 181 23.82 5.71 -7.25
CA ASP A 181 23.84 5.93 -8.71
C ASP A 181 25.16 5.47 -9.34
N SER A 182 26.29 5.74 -8.69
CA SER A 182 27.61 5.28 -9.15
C SER A 182 27.73 3.76 -9.12
N ARG A 183 27.15 3.11 -8.11
CA ARG A 183 27.13 1.64 -8.00
C ARG A 183 26.20 1.03 -9.05
N ILE A 184 25.05 1.64 -9.30
CA ILE A 184 24.11 1.23 -10.34
C ILE A 184 24.78 1.31 -11.72
N ALA A 185 25.46 2.41 -12.04
CA ALA A 185 26.18 2.56 -13.30
C ALA A 185 27.22 1.44 -13.49
N LYS A 186 28.04 1.16 -12.47
CA LYS A 186 29.02 0.06 -12.51
C LYS A 186 28.41 -1.33 -12.64
N ALA A 187 27.17 -1.52 -12.18
CA ALA A 187 26.48 -2.79 -12.30
C ALA A 187 26.09 -3.08 -13.76
N LYS A 188 25.72 -2.04 -14.53
CA LYS A 188 25.40 -2.16 -15.97
C LYS A 188 26.57 -2.76 -16.75
N ASP A 189 27.79 -2.31 -16.47
CA ASP A 189 28.99 -2.77 -17.16
C ASP A 189 29.38 -4.21 -16.82
N LYS A 190 28.92 -4.72 -15.66
CA LYS A 190 29.28 -6.05 -15.15
C LYS A 190 28.26 -7.14 -15.47
N ASN A 191 27.02 -6.78 -15.79
CA ASN A 191 25.95 -7.75 -15.95
C ASN A 191 24.98 -7.28 -17.04
N ALA A 192 25.02 -7.95 -18.19
CA ALA A 192 24.22 -7.60 -19.38
C ALA A 192 22.72 -7.52 -19.05
N VAL A 193 22.23 -8.41 -18.19
CA VAL A 193 20.82 -8.44 -17.75
C VAL A 193 20.44 -7.20 -16.94
N LEU A 194 21.35 -6.68 -16.10
CA LEU A 194 21.13 -5.43 -15.37
C LEU A 194 21.25 -4.20 -16.28
N GLY A 195 22.12 -4.26 -17.29
CA GLY A 195 22.21 -3.24 -18.34
C GLY A 195 20.90 -3.08 -19.12
N GLU A 196 20.29 -4.20 -19.53
CA GLU A 196 19.02 -4.24 -20.27
C GLU A 196 17.81 -3.79 -19.44
N LEU A 197 17.72 -4.20 -18.16
CA LEU A 197 16.62 -3.81 -17.26
C LEU A 197 16.59 -2.31 -16.92
N MET A 198 17.72 -1.61 -17.10
CA MET A 198 17.88 -0.20 -16.74
C MET A 198 18.06 0.72 -17.95
N ALA A 199 17.72 0.23 -19.16
CA ALA A 199 17.74 0.98 -20.42
C ALA A 199 16.35 1.56 -20.82
N TRP A 200 15.36 1.48 -19.91
CA TRP A 200 14.01 2.02 -20.08
C TRP A 200 13.77 3.25 -19.21
#